data_AF-A0A0C3AWF1-F1
#
_entry.id   AF-A0A0C3AWF1-F1
#
_cell.length_a   1.000
_cell.length_b   1.000
_cell.length_c   1.000
_cell.angle_alpha   90.00
_cell.angle_beta   90.00
_cell.angle_gamma   90.00
#
_symmetry.space_group_name_H-M   'P 1'
#
loop_
_entity.id
_entity.type
_entity.pdbx_description
1 polymer ?
#
loop_
_entity_poly.entity_id
_entity_poly.type
_entity_poly.pdbx_seq_one_letter_code
_entity_poly.pdbx_strand_id
1 'polypeptide(L)'
;MGVPNDIEEDWEDLEENAGPPHLAAPQDRSCLTVVHTSGVHFCDVRYCSCPGSEDSHLQLACADLFAATTRQPRTAFTFQMLDEFIRDNVECGTSAMNYYSKLRRNTSNAFPHLVPVSDHFLSLGILSEKSKDQYREMLQVSRIWRLLKLMKWQGCHEGSPDPGPSGLVLFCPACPQPGVNISSDKEVNLADWKFSRSIVMDGNFKAEHMKPKNPDEELWLMDGRGYMVTSGMYKQYLANSPNPIEDKRSDCSNHRAVNQANAQRNQLAATSIGGCACARHGCFIPHSMVDFQKGEQQVNMDYALVHAIRHGMDPQQHVITFYDINCQYSKNLARRLKGNNFVSLPDGLQIQPGIGLWHEPAGSMGK
;
A
#
# COMPACT_ATOMS: atom_id res chain seq x y z
N MET A 1 71.40 20.56 -44.70
CA MET A 1 70.08 19.92 -44.70
C MET A 1 69.73 19.64 -43.25
N GLY A 2 69.04 20.59 -42.60
CA GLY A 2 68.49 20.39 -41.26
C GLY A 2 67.01 20.05 -41.43
N VAL A 3 66.61 18.88 -40.97
CA VAL A 3 65.21 18.46 -40.93
C VAL A 3 64.54 19.24 -39.78
N PRO A 4 63.39 19.91 -39.99
CA PRO A 4 62.69 20.62 -38.92
C PRO A 4 62.14 19.62 -37.91
N ASN A 5 62.23 19.97 -36.63
CA ASN A 5 61.57 19.27 -35.53
C ASN A 5 60.06 19.16 -35.79
N ASP A 6 59.56 17.94 -35.73
CA ASP A 6 58.14 17.64 -35.62
C ASP A 6 57.62 18.29 -34.32
N ILE A 7 56.56 19.08 -34.47
CA ILE A 7 55.75 19.59 -33.37
C ILE A 7 54.93 18.39 -32.89
N GLU A 8 55.28 17.84 -31.73
CA GLU A 8 54.38 16.95 -30.99
C GLU A 8 53.12 17.77 -30.65
N GLU A 9 52.04 17.49 -31.37
CA GLU A 9 50.69 17.92 -30.99
C GLU A 9 50.36 17.28 -29.64
N ASP A 10 50.40 18.13 -28.62
CA ASP A 10 49.92 17.88 -27.27
C ASP A 10 48.40 17.63 -27.38
N TRP A 11 48.01 16.36 -27.48
CA TRP A 11 46.62 15.96 -27.39
C TRP A 11 46.18 16.21 -25.95
N GLU A 12 45.56 17.37 -25.70
CA GLU A 12 44.88 17.65 -24.44
C GLU A 12 43.97 16.46 -24.12
N ASP A 13 44.17 15.87 -22.94
CA ASP A 13 43.31 14.87 -22.35
C ASP A 13 41.87 15.42 -22.26
N LEU A 14 41.08 15.19 -23.31
CA LEU A 14 39.64 15.47 -23.31
C LEU A 14 39.05 14.67 -22.16
N GLU A 15 38.56 15.37 -21.13
CA GLU A 15 37.91 14.78 -19.97
C GLU A 15 36.93 13.67 -20.40
N GLU A 16 37.34 12.41 -20.20
CA GLU A 16 36.66 11.20 -20.69
C GLU A 16 35.32 10.93 -19.98
N ASN A 17 34.75 11.92 -19.28
CA ASN A 17 33.57 11.80 -18.43
C ASN A 17 32.48 12.86 -18.67
N ALA A 18 32.60 13.74 -19.66
CA ALA A 18 31.57 14.73 -19.93
C ALA A 18 30.43 14.12 -20.74
N GLY A 19 29.45 13.49 -20.07
CA GLY A 19 28.16 13.19 -20.66
C GLY A 19 27.48 14.44 -21.26
N PRO A 20 26.41 14.30 -22.06
CA PRO A 20 25.77 15.43 -22.72
C PRO A 20 25.46 16.58 -21.74
N PRO A 21 25.80 17.86 -22.03
CA PRO A 21 25.68 18.96 -21.07
C PRO A 21 24.26 19.16 -20.50
N HIS A 22 23.23 18.82 -21.28
CA HIS A 22 21.82 18.90 -20.85
C HIS A 22 21.42 17.84 -19.82
N LEU A 23 22.25 16.81 -19.60
CA LEU A 23 22.04 15.75 -18.59
C LEU A 23 22.87 15.98 -17.33
N ALA A 24 23.88 16.86 -17.39
CA ALA A 24 24.66 17.24 -16.22
C ALA A 24 23.82 18.17 -15.33
N ALA A 25 23.57 17.74 -14.10
CA ALA A 25 22.91 18.59 -13.12
C ALA A 25 23.80 19.81 -12.83
N PRO A 26 23.29 21.05 -12.98
CA PRO A 26 24.04 22.25 -12.62
C PRO A 26 24.49 22.18 -11.16
N GLN A 27 25.74 22.56 -10.88
CA GLN A 27 26.30 22.60 -9.52
C GLN A 27 25.73 23.76 -8.67
N ASP A 28 24.93 24.65 -9.27
CA ASP A 28 24.36 25.79 -8.58
C ASP A 28 23.40 25.37 -7.45
N ARG A 29 23.44 26.14 -6.36
CA ARG A 29 22.51 25.99 -5.25
C ARG A 29 21.07 26.37 -5.61
N SER A 30 20.85 27.20 -6.63
CA SER A 30 19.50 27.57 -7.11
C SER A 30 18.86 26.57 -8.07
N CYS A 31 19.63 25.60 -8.58
CA CYS A 31 19.10 24.64 -9.52
C CYS A 31 18.28 23.56 -8.80
N LEU A 32 17.01 23.45 -9.23
CA LEU A 32 16.05 22.45 -8.80
C LEU A 32 15.89 21.38 -9.89
N THR A 33 16.03 20.11 -9.52
CA THR A 33 15.67 19.00 -10.41
C THR A 33 14.16 18.81 -10.38
N VAL A 34 13.49 19.05 -11.50
CA VAL A 34 12.03 18.90 -11.65
C VAL A 34 11.74 17.64 -12.45
N VAL A 35 11.02 16.69 -11.83
CA VAL A 35 10.57 15.47 -12.49
C VAL A 35 9.13 15.65 -12.96
N HIS A 36 8.96 15.64 -14.27
CA HIS A 36 7.71 15.85 -14.99
C HIS A 36 7.38 14.63 -15.87
N THR A 37 6.14 14.54 -16.38
CA THR A 37 5.72 13.44 -17.27
C THR A 37 6.54 13.37 -18.57
N SER A 38 7.07 14.51 -19.01
CA SER A 38 7.97 14.60 -20.17
C SER A 38 9.43 14.23 -19.88
N GLY A 39 9.81 14.00 -18.62
CA GLY A 39 11.19 13.67 -18.23
C GLY A 39 11.70 14.46 -17.04
N VAL A 40 13.01 14.45 -16.86
CA VAL A 40 13.75 15.13 -15.80
C VAL A 40 14.31 16.44 -16.35
N HIS A 41 14.04 17.54 -15.67
CA HIS A 41 14.43 18.89 -16.07
C HIS A 41 15.26 19.55 -14.97
N PHE A 42 16.15 20.45 -15.36
CA PHE A 42 16.90 21.30 -14.45
C PHE A 42 16.39 22.72 -14.58
N CYS A 43 15.90 23.29 -13.48
CA CYS A 43 15.26 24.59 -13.47
C CYS A 43 15.90 25.49 -12.41
N ASP A 44 16.26 26.72 -12.79
CA ASP A 44 16.65 27.74 -11.82
C ASP A 44 15.42 28.30 -11.12
N VAL A 45 15.37 28.12 -9.81
CA VAL A 45 14.24 28.57 -8.98
C VAL A 45 14.72 29.64 -8.00
N ARG A 46 13.98 30.75 -7.96
CA ARG A 46 14.16 31.80 -6.95
C ARG A 46 12.96 31.80 -6.00
N TYR A 47 13.23 31.48 -4.75
CA TYR A 47 12.22 31.54 -3.69
C TYR A 47 11.97 32.97 -3.26
N CYS A 48 10.71 33.32 -3.05
CA CYS A 48 10.33 34.56 -2.40
C CYS A 48 10.94 34.58 -0.99
N SER A 49 11.57 35.71 -0.63
CA SER A 49 12.14 35.95 0.71
C SER A 49 11.51 37.16 1.38
N CYS A 50 10.31 37.57 0.92
CA CYS A 50 9.58 38.70 1.51
C CYS A 50 9.11 38.34 2.93
N PRO A 51 8.96 39.32 3.84
CA PRO A 51 8.37 39.08 5.15
C PRO A 51 6.98 38.43 5.02
N GLY A 52 6.78 37.30 5.70
CA GLY A 52 5.53 36.52 5.62
C GLY A 52 5.44 35.57 4.43
N SER A 53 6.49 35.41 3.61
CA SER A 53 6.52 34.38 2.58
C SER A 53 6.54 32.98 3.20
N GLU A 54 5.84 32.05 2.56
CA GLU A 54 5.83 30.64 2.92
C GLU A 54 7.23 30.00 2.81
N ASP A 55 7.42 28.85 3.48
CA ASP A 55 8.64 28.05 3.33
C ASP A 55 8.83 27.56 1.89
N SER A 56 10.09 27.30 1.51
CA SER A 56 10.45 26.92 0.13
C SER A 56 9.63 25.75 -0.43
N HIS A 57 9.32 24.74 0.39
CA HIS A 57 8.53 23.58 -0.05
C HIS A 57 7.05 23.90 -0.28
N LEU A 58 6.49 24.86 0.47
CA LEU A 58 5.13 25.35 0.28
C LEU A 58 5.02 26.27 -0.94
N GLN A 59 6.04 27.10 -1.17
CA GLN A 59 6.13 27.89 -2.41
C GLN A 59 6.16 26.99 -3.65
N LEU A 60 6.91 25.87 -3.60
CA LEU A 60 6.88 24.86 -4.67
C LEU A 60 5.49 24.22 -4.79
N ALA A 61 4.86 23.85 -3.68
CA ALA A 61 3.53 23.27 -3.70
C ALA A 61 2.48 24.22 -4.32
N CYS A 62 2.60 25.53 -4.08
CA CYS A 62 1.77 26.55 -4.73
C CYS A 62 2.00 26.65 -6.25
N ALA A 63 3.14 26.16 -6.74
CA ALA A 63 3.49 26.08 -8.15
C ALA A 63 3.30 24.67 -8.74
N ASP A 64 2.46 23.83 -8.11
CA ASP A 64 2.20 22.42 -8.50
C ASP A 64 3.45 21.51 -8.50
N LEU A 65 4.43 21.84 -7.66
CA LEU A 65 5.67 21.10 -7.46
C LEU A 65 5.74 20.53 -6.04
N PHE A 66 5.71 19.20 -5.93
CA PHE A 66 5.88 18.52 -4.65
C PHE A 66 7.36 18.29 -4.34
N ALA A 67 7.88 18.96 -3.33
CA ALA A 67 9.27 18.83 -2.94
C ALA A 67 9.62 17.45 -2.36
N ALA A 68 10.77 16.89 -2.73
CA ALA A 68 11.28 15.65 -2.15
C ALA A 68 11.68 15.81 -0.67
N THR A 69 12.09 17.01 -0.29
CA THR A 69 12.47 17.38 1.08
C THR A 69 11.83 18.71 1.46
N THR A 70 11.54 18.91 2.74
CA THR A 70 10.95 20.17 3.24
C THR A 70 12.00 21.26 3.41
N ARG A 71 13.22 20.89 3.82
CA ARG A 71 14.36 21.81 3.97
C ARG A 71 15.20 21.82 2.71
N GLN A 72 15.45 23.03 2.18
CA GLN A 72 16.32 23.27 1.01
C GLN A 72 16.08 22.28 -0.14
N PRO A 73 14.86 22.26 -0.71
CA PRO A 73 14.48 21.29 -1.73
C PRO A 73 15.40 21.37 -2.95
N ARG A 74 15.92 20.20 -3.35
CA ARG A 74 16.77 20.03 -4.54
C ARG A 74 16.12 19.21 -5.64
N THR A 75 15.08 18.47 -5.30
CA THR A 75 14.24 17.73 -6.23
C THR A 75 12.79 18.08 -5.95
N ALA A 76 12.01 18.26 -7.01
CA ALA A 76 10.57 18.36 -6.91
C ALA A 76 9.90 17.52 -8.00
N PHE A 77 8.73 16.99 -7.68
CA PHE A 77 7.91 16.18 -8.56
C PHE A 77 6.64 16.94 -8.89
N THR A 78 6.32 17.08 -10.17
CA THR A 78 5.08 17.75 -10.56
C THR A 78 3.86 16.96 -10.08
N PHE A 79 2.80 17.64 -9.65
CA PHE A 79 1.54 16.98 -9.25
C PHE A 79 0.97 16.12 -10.39
N GLN A 80 1.11 16.59 -11.64
CA GLN A 80 0.72 15.86 -12.84
C GLN A 80 1.43 14.51 -12.96
N MET A 81 2.75 14.47 -12.75
CA MET A 81 3.50 13.21 -12.79
C MET A 81 3.05 12.27 -11.67
N LEU A 82 2.88 12.77 -10.45
CA LEU A 82 2.44 11.94 -9.33
C LEU A 82 1.04 11.33 -9.56
N ASP A 83 0.12 12.10 -10.13
CA ASP A 83 -1.21 11.61 -10.51
C ASP A 83 -1.16 10.63 -11.70
N GLU A 84 -0.29 10.85 -12.70
CA GLU A 84 -0.07 9.89 -13.79
C GLU A 84 0.52 8.58 -13.26
N PHE A 85 1.54 8.64 -12.40
CA PHE A 85 2.13 7.44 -11.81
C PHE A 85 1.10 6.62 -11.02
N ILE A 86 0.23 7.26 -10.25
CA ILE A 86 -0.85 6.55 -9.54
C ILE A 86 -1.77 5.83 -10.54
N ARG A 87 -2.18 6.49 -11.63
CA ARG A 87 -3.04 5.89 -12.67
C ARG A 87 -2.34 4.73 -13.37
N ASP A 88 -1.11 4.91 -13.82
CA ASP A 88 -0.32 3.87 -14.51
C ASP A 88 -0.04 2.67 -13.60
N ASN A 89 0.11 2.90 -12.29
CA ASN A 89 0.29 1.82 -11.32
C ASN A 89 -0.97 0.98 -11.13
N VAL A 90 -2.16 1.60 -11.12
CA VAL A 90 -3.44 0.92 -10.91
C VAL A 90 -3.96 0.27 -12.20
N GLU A 91 -3.98 1.01 -13.30
CA GLU A 91 -4.59 0.56 -14.57
C GLU A 91 -3.67 -0.36 -15.35
N CYS A 92 -2.39 0.03 -15.48
CA CYS A 92 -1.43 -0.66 -16.33
C CYS A 92 -0.56 -1.66 -15.55
N GLY A 93 -0.70 -1.73 -14.22
CA GLY A 93 0.18 -2.54 -13.36
C GLY A 93 1.66 -2.11 -13.43
N THR A 94 1.93 -0.85 -13.81
CA THR A 94 3.29 -0.37 -14.03
C THR A 94 4.02 -0.26 -12.70
N SER A 95 5.17 -0.94 -12.60
CA SER A 95 6.05 -0.80 -11.44
C SER A 95 6.68 0.58 -11.40
N ALA A 96 7.02 1.08 -10.20
CA ALA A 96 7.71 2.36 -10.05
C ALA A 96 9.01 2.42 -10.88
N MET A 97 9.74 1.31 -10.94
CA MET A 97 10.98 1.22 -11.72
C MET A 97 10.73 1.36 -13.23
N ASN A 98 9.67 0.73 -13.74
CA ASN A 98 9.30 0.83 -15.15
C ASN A 98 8.82 2.25 -15.50
N TYR A 99 8.01 2.86 -14.63
CA TYR A 99 7.57 4.24 -14.80
C TYR A 99 8.74 5.21 -14.80
N TYR A 100 9.67 5.08 -13.85
CA TYR A 100 10.87 5.91 -13.84
C TYR A 100 11.75 5.65 -15.08
N SER A 101 11.88 4.41 -15.52
CA SER A 101 12.61 4.06 -16.74
C SER A 101 12.02 4.65 -18.01
N LYS A 102 10.69 4.86 -18.05
CA LYS A 102 10.00 5.64 -19.10
C LYS A 102 10.43 7.10 -19.02
N LEU A 103 10.43 7.73 -17.84
CA LEU A 103 10.89 9.11 -17.65
C LEU A 103 12.33 9.32 -18.12
N ARG A 104 13.23 8.36 -17.86
CA ARG A 104 14.62 8.41 -18.36
C ARG A 104 14.66 8.47 -19.88
N ARG A 105 13.92 7.60 -20.56
CA ARG A 105 13.89 7.56 -22.02
C ARG A 105 13.25 8.81 -22.61
N ASN A 106 12.24 9.37 -21.95
CA ASN A 106 11.64 10.64 -22.35
C ASN A 106 12.64 11.81 -22.23
N THR A 107 13.50 11.77 -21.21
CA THR A 107 14.56 12.77 -21.00
C THR A 107 15.68 12.63 -22.02
N SER A 108 16.20 11.41 -22.19
CA SER A 108 17.20 11.08 -23.20
C SER A 108 17.04 9.63 -23.61
N ASN A 109 16.58 9.43 -24.85
CA ASN A 109 16.43 8.09 -25.40
C ASN A 109 17.79 7.47 -25.82
N ALA A 110 18.75 8.31 -26.19
CA ALA A 110 20.10 7.88 -26.56
C ALA A 110 20.93 7.47 -25.33
N PHE A 111 20.79 8.20 -24.22
CA PHE A 111 21.57 7.98 -23.00
C PHE A 111 20.68 7.95 -21.75
N PRO A 112 19.68 7.04 -21.67
CA PRO A 112 18.78 6.98 -20.52
C PRO A 112 19.54 6.64 -19.23
N HIS A 113 20.68 5.92 -19.35
CA HIS A 113 21.52 5.57 -18.21
C HIS A 113 22.17 6.79 -17.54
N LEU A 114 22.46 7.86 -18.30
CA LEU A 114 23.06 9.11 -17.80
C LEU A 114 22.02 10.07 -17.20
N VAL A 115 20.73 9.83 -17.41
CA VAL A 115 19.68 10.59 -16.73
C VAL A 115 19.79 10.28 -15.24
N PRO A 116 19.85 11.29 -14.35
CA PRO A 116 20.07 11.07 -12.93
C PRO A 116 19.02 10.13 -12.34
N VAL A 117 19.49 8.93 -11.98
CA VAL A 117 18.79 7.95 -11.17
C VAL A 117 19.88 7.16 -10.48
N SER A 118 19.97 7.27 -9.15
CA SER A 118 20.56 6.23 -8.29
C SER A 118 21.74 5.49 -8.92
N ASP A 119 22.92 6.10 -8.96
CA ASP A 119 24.05 5.40 -9.55
C ASP A 119 24.47 4.26 -8.63
N HIS A 120 24.31 3.02 -9.09
CA HIS A 120 24.99 1.86 -8.53
C HIS A 120 25.82 1.14 -9.59
N PHE A 121 26.08 1.77 -10.75
CA PHE A 121 26.90 1.14 -11.79
C PHE A 121 27.82 2.14 -12.50
N LEU A 122 28.59 2.89 -11.71
CA LEU A 122 29.90 3.39 -12.11
C LEU A 122 30.94 2.86 -11.11
N SER A 123 31.52 1.72 -11.49
CA SER A 123 32.67 1.12 -10.84
C SER A 123 33.91 1.94 -11.16
N LEU A 124 34.39 2.78 -10.23
CA LEU A 124 35.81 3.18 -10.11
C LEU A 124 36.05 3.98 -8.81
N GLY A 125 35.87 3.29 -7.68
CA GLY A 125 36.75 3.40 -6.50
C GLY A 125 37.10 4.74 -5.84
N ILE A 126 36.55 5.89 -6.22
CA ILE A 126 36.95 7.18 -5.65
C ILE A 126 35.72 8.05 -5.37
N LEU A 127 35.54 8.34 -4.08
CA LEU A 127 34.62 9.31 -3.46
C LEU A 127 33.12 9.01 -3.57
N SER A 128 32.66 8.32 -2.53
CA SER A 128 31.31 8.34 -1.98
C SER A 128 30.83 9.79 -1.74
N GLU A 129 30.18 10.38 -2.75
CA GLU A 129 29.19 11.41 -2.53
C GLU A 129 27.82 10.75 -2.74
N LYS A 130 26.96 10.77 -1.70
CA LYS A 130 25.60 10.22 -1.69
C LYS A 130 24.91 10.52 -3.02
N SER A 131 24.85 9.56 -3.93
CA SER A 131 24.13 9.73 -5.18
C SER A 131 22.67 10.01 -4.83
N LYS A 132 22.16 11.18 -5.25
CA LYS A 132 20.76 11.54 -5.07
C LYS A 132 19.94 10.48 -5.80
N ASP A 133 19.24 9.65 -5.04
CA ASP A 133 18.41 8.58 -5.59
C ASP A 133 17.00 9.15 -5.84
N GLN A 134 16.82 9.85 -6.96
CA GLN A 134 15.51 10.43 -7.32
C GLN A 134 14.41 9.37 -7.44
N TYR A 135 14.79 8.11 -7.73
CA TYR A 135 13.84 6.99 -7.74
C TYR A 135 13.33 6.68 -6.33
N ARG A 136 14.20 6.62 -5.32
CA ARG A 136 13.79 6.50 -3.91
C ARG A 136 12.99 7.71 -3.44
N GLU A 137 13.39 8.92 -3.83
CA GLU A 137 12.62 10.14 -3.55
C GLU A 137 11.22 10.04 -4.16
N MET A 138 11.09 9.57 -5.41
CA MET A 138 9.79 9.34 -6.06
C MET A 138 8.96 8.30 -5.31
N LEU A 139 9.56 7.19 -4.87
CA LEU A 139 8.88 6.19 -4.05
C LEU A 139 8.34 6.77 -2.74
N GLN A 140 9.13 7.60 -2.07
CA GLN A 140 8.71 8.27 -0.84
C GLN A 140 7.60 9.27 -1.10
N VAL A 141 7.81 10.20 -2.04
CA VAL A 141 6.86 11.25 -2.38
C VAL A 141 5.56 10.66 -2.89
N SER A 142 5.59 9.62 -3.72
CA SER A 142 4.36 8.97 -4.21
C SER A 142 3.52 8.34 -3.09
N ARG A 143 4.14 7.80 -2.04
CA ARG A 143 3.42 7.30 -0.86
C ARG A 143 2.76 8.43 -0.07
N ILE A 144 3.49 9.52 0.15
CA ILE A 144 2.96 10.72 0.83
C ILE A 144 1.84 11.33 0.00
N TRP A 145 2.02 11.44 -1.33
CA TRP A 145 1.03 11.95 -2.25
C TRP A 145 -0.27 11.14 -2.20
N ARG A 146 -0.19 9.81 -2.20
CA ARG A 146 -1.36 8.93 -2.02
C ARG A 146 -2.11 9.24 -0.73
N LEU A 147 -1.39 9.39 0.39
CA LEU A 147 -2.01 9.76 1.67
C LEU A 147 -2.69 11.13 1.60
N LEU A 148 -2.00 12.14 1.06
CA LEU A 148 -2.55 13.49 0.93
C LEU A 148 -3.81 13.52 0.06
N LYS A 149 -3.84 12.74 -1.03
CA LYS A 149 -5.05 12.60 -1.87
C LYS A 149 -6.20 11.97 -1.09
N LEU A 150 -5.95 10.91 -0.30
CA LEU A 150 -6.96 10.30 0.56
C LEU A 150 -7.49 11.29 1.59
N MET A 151 -6.60 11.98 2.30
CA MET A 151 -6.97 13.01 3.29
C MET A 151 -7.81 14.12 2.66
N LYS A 152 -7.38 14.64 1.50
CA LYS A 152 -8.12 15.66 0.75
C LYS A 152 -9.52 15.18 0.35
N TRP A 153 -9.65 13.95 -0.15
CA TRP A 153 -10.94 13.40 -0.56
C TRP A 153 -11.90 13.17 0.60
N GLN A 154 -11.38 12.92 1.80
CA GLN A 154 -12.18 12.81 3.04
C GLN A 154 -12.38 14.14 3.75
N GLY A 155 -11.92 15.26 3.18
CA GLY A 155 -12.04 16.58 3.78
C GLY A 155 -11.16 16.81 5.01
N CYS A 156 -10.17 15.94 5.26
CA CYS A 156 -9.21 16.13 6.34
C CYS A 156 -8.27 17.30 6.01
N HIS A 157 -8.15 18.24 6.94
CA HIS A 157 -7.31 19.44 6.84
C HIS A 157 -6.77 19.81 8.22
N GLU A 158 -5.92 20.84 8.28
CA GLU A 158 -5.41 21.32 9.57
C GLU A 158 -6.56 21.74 10.49
N GLY A 159 -6.62 21.15 11.70
CA GLY A 159 -7.71 21.36 12.65
C GLY A 159 -8.92 20.42 12.48
N SER A 160 -8.99 19.61 11.42
CA SER A 160 -10.03 18.58 11.30
C SER A 160 -9.84 17.49 12.38
N PRO A 161 -10.93 16.89 12.88
CA PRO A 161 -10.82 15.78 13.82
C PRO A 161 -10.06 14.61 13.18
N ASP A 162 -9.43 13.79 14.02
CA ASP A 162 -8.75 12.59 13.55
C ASP A 162 -9.77 11.67 12.85
N PRO A 163 -9.51 11.19 11.61
CA PRO A 163 -10.45 10.33 10.88
C PRO A 163 -10.75 9.01 11.59
N GLY A 164 -9.93 8.63 12.58
CA GLY A 164 -10.08 7.39 13.33
C GLY A 164 -9.90 6.13 12.47
N PRO A 165 -10.24 4.96 13.01
CA PRO A 165 -10.19 3.70 12.27
C PRO A 165 -11.05 3.75 11.01
N SER A 166 -10.54 3.23 9.89
CA SER A 166 -11.20 3.21 8.56
C SER A 166 -11.56 4.56 7.93
N GLY A 167 -11.35 5.70 8.59
CA GLY A 167 -11.88 6.99 8.12
C GLY A 167 -11.22 7.57 6.86
N LEU A 168 -10.16 6.95 6.32
CA LEU A 168 -9.51 7.40 5.08
C LEU A 168 -9.98 6.65 3.83
N VAL A 169 -10.81 5.61 3.97
CA VAL A 169 -11.24 4.77 2.85
C VAL A 169 -12.76 4.60 2.85
N LEU A 170 -13.31 4.26 1.69
CA LEU A 170 -14.74 4.03 1.54
C LEU A 170 -15.03 2.54 1.62
N PHE A 171 -16.15 2.20 2.27
CA PHE A 171 -16.76 0.88 2.09
C PHE A 171 -17.60 0.84 0.80
N CYS A 172 -18.13 -0.33 0.45
CA CYS A 172 -18.93 -0.55 -0.75
C CYS A 172 -20.21 0.31 -0.74
N PRO A 173 -20.38 1.25 -1.69
CA PRO A 173 -21.55 2.13 -1.70
C PRO A 173 -22.87 1.40 -1.96
N ALA A 174 -22.81 0.23 -2.61
CA ALA A 174 -23.97 -0.59 -2.95
C ALA A 174 -24.31 -1.66 -1.90
N CYS A 175 -23.41 -1.96 -0.94
CA CYS A 175 -23.75 -2.90 0.13
C CYS A 175 -24.70 -2.21 1.15
N PRO A 176 -25.68 -2.94 1.71
CA PRO A 176 -26.70 -2.37 2.60
C PRO A 176 -26.08 -1.88 3.93
N GLN A 177 -26.22 -0.59 4.21
CA GLN A 177 -25.61 0.10 5.35
C GLN A 177 -26.68 0.95 6.09
N PRO A 178 -27.22 0.42 7.20
CA PRO A 178 -28.10 1.17 8.10
C PRO A 178 -27.49 2.52 8.52
N GLY A 179 -28.26 3.60 8.40
CA GLY A 179 -27.83 4.96 8.72
C GLY A 179 -26.96 5.64 7.65
N VAL A 180 -26.58 4.94 6.57
CA VAL A 180 -25.81 5.53 5.46
C VAL A 180 -26.65 5.56 4.19
N ASN A 181 -27.01 4.38 3.65
CA ASN A 181 -27.83 4.25 2.45
C ASN A 181 -29.17 3.55 2.72
N ILE A 182 -29.44 3.17 3.97
CA ILE A 182 -30.73 2.70 4.45
C ILE A 182 -31.21 3.69 5.53
N SER A 183 -32.33 4.35 5.23
CA SER A 183 -32.96 5.33 6.09
C SER A 183 -33.41 4.72 7.42
N SER A 184 -33.09 5.38 8.54
CA SER A 184 -33.61 5.07 9.88
C SER A 184 -35.13 5.23 9.99
N ASP A 185 -35.67 6.19 9.24
CA ASP A 185 -37.06 6.64 9.42
C ASP A 185 -38.09 5.74 8.73
N LYS A 186 -37.64 4.74 7.97
CA LYS A 186 -38.50 3.75 7.34
C LYS A 186 -38.41 2.48 8.17
N GLU A 187 -39.55 1.92 8.57
CA GLU A 187 -39.61 0.57 9.12
C GLU A 187 -39.18 -0.43 8.04
N VAL A 188 -37.89 -0.76 8.06
CA VAL A 188 -37.26 -1.71 7.16
C VAL A 188 -36.93 -2.95 7.96
N ASN A 189 -37.41 -4.11 7.50
CA ASN A 189 -37.00 -5.39 8.08
C ASN A 189 -35.56 -5.72 7.64
N LEU A 190 -34.57 -5.41 8.48
CA LEU A 190 -33.15 -5.65 8.22
C LEU A 190 -32.78 -7.14 8.15
N ALA A 191 -33.65 -8.03 8.64
CA ALA A 191 -33.49 -9.48 8.51
C ALA A 191 -33.90 -10.01 7.12
N ASP A 192 -34.50 -9.18 6.26
CA ASP A 192 -34.78 -9.54 4.87
C ASP A 192 -33.46 -9.78 4.10
N TRP A 193 -33.41 -10.85 3.30
CA TRP A 193 -32.22 -11.31 2.58
C TRP A 193 -31.58 -10.23 1.68
N LYS A 194 -32.38 -9.26 1.22
CA LYS A 194 -31.90 -8.14 0.41
C LYS A 194 -30.90 -7.26 1.18
N PHE A 195 -31.05 -7.16 2.50
CA PHE A 195 -30.15 -6.42 3.39
C PHE A 195 -29.02 -7.28 3.96
N SER A 196 -28.93 -8.56 3.61
CA SER A 196 -27.83 -9.41 4.04
C SER A 196 -26.48 -8.88 3.58
N ARG A 197 -25.46 -9.09 4.41
CA ARG A 197 -24.07 -8.76 4.13
C ARG A 197 -23.33 -10.02 3.70
N SER A 198 -22.89 -10.05 2.45
CA SER A 198 -22.07 -11.14 1.93
C SER A 198 -20.60 -10.76 2.04
N ILE A 199 -19.83 -11.50 2.84
CA ILE A 199 -18.43 -11.25 3.14
C ILE A 199 -17.59 -12.39 2.56
N VAL A 200 -16.62 -12.08 1.71
CA VAL A 200 -15.60 -13.03 1.27
C VAL A 200 -14.33 -12.80 2.08
N MET A 201 -13.68 -13.88 2.50
CA MET A 201 -12.45 -13.91 3.27
C MET A 201 -11.38 -14.61 2.45
N ASP A 202 -10.22 -13.98 2.29
CA ASP A 202 -9.13 -14.55 1.49
C ASP A 202 -7.75 -14.05 1.95
N GLY A 203 -6.71 -14.83 1.63
CA GLY A 203 -5.31 -14.59 1.91
C GLY A 203 -4.48 -14.34 0.65
N ASN A 204 -3.77 -13.21 0.60
CA ASN A 204 -2.76 -12.94 -0.44
C ASN A 204 -1.36 -13.35 0.04
N PHE A 205 -0.93 -14.53 -0.40
CA PHE A 205 0.36 -15.14 -0.04
C PHE A 205 1.58 -14.57 -0.76
N LYS A 206 1.42 -13.51 -1.58
CA LYS A 206 2.54 -12.86 -2.29
C LYS A 206 2.94 -11.51 -1.69
N ALA A 207 2.12 -10.97 -0.79
CA ALA A 207 2.36 -9.66 -0.15
C ALA A 207 3.27 -9.80 1.07
N GLU A 208 4.57 -9.97 0.83
CA GLU A 208 5.56 -10.12 1.90
C GLU A 208 6.01 -8.77 2.43
N HIS A 209 6.14 -8.66 3.76
CA HIS A 209 6.74 -7.51 4.43
C HIS A 209 8.06 -7.92 5.09
N MET A 210 9.16 -7.36 4.60
CA MET A 210 10.49 -7.57 5.18
C MET A 210 10.59 -6.88 6.54
N LYS A 211 11.43 -7.41 7.44
CA LYS A 211 11.77 -6.70 8.67
C LYS A 211 12.46 -5.36 8.34
N PRO A 212 12.01 -4.23 8.90
CA PRO A 212 12.71 -2.97 8.74
C PRO A 212 14.09 -3.06 9.40
N LYS A 213 15.06 -2.32 8.84
CA LYS A 213 16.41 -2.24 9.42
C LYS A 213 16.39 -1.58 10.79
N ASN A 214 15.61 -0.51 10.92
CA ASN A 214 15.41 0.26 12.14
C ASN A 214 13.90 0.31 12.45
N PRO A 215 13.35 -0.66 13.20
CA PRO A 215 11.92 -0.70 13.52
C PRO A 215 11.43 0.54 14.28
N ASP A 216 12.28 1.12 15.14
CA ASP A 216 11.93 2.27 15.98
C ASP A 216 11.80 3.59 15.19
N GLU A 217 12.31 3.63 13.96
CA GLU A 217 12.23 4.79 13.06
C GLU A 217 11.11 4.63 12.01
N GLU A 218 10.36 3.53 12.05
CA GLU A 218 9.30 3.25 11.07
C GLU A 218 8.05 4.11 11.31
N LEU A 219 7.69 4.90 10.30
CA LEU A 219 6.50 5.74 10.33
C LEU A 219 5.35 5.08 9.57
N TRP A 220 4.27 4.78 10.30
CA TRP A 220 3.05 4.22 9.75
C TRP A 220 2.12 5.35 9.28
N LEU A 221 2.01 5.51 7.96
CA LEU A 221 1.23 6.60 7.34
C LEU A 221 -0.29 6.47 7.54
N MET A 222 -0.81 5.25 7.68
CA MET A 222 -2.25 4.96 7.71
C MET A 222 -2.62 3.89 8.75
N ASP A 223 -1.92 3.81 9.88
CA ASP A 223 -2.13 2.76 10.89
C ASP A 223 -3.61 2.67 11.32
N GLY A 224 -4.31 1.61 10.91
CA GLY A 224 -5.73 1.42 11.15
C GLY A 224 -6.70 2.35 10.39
N ARG A 225 -6.21 3.38 9.71
CA ARG A 225 -7.04 4.43 9.08
C ARG A 225 -7.60 4.02 7.72
N GLY A 226 -7.03 2.99 7.11
CA GLY A 226 -7.44 2.46 5.80
C GLY A 226 -8.12 1.08 5.89
N TYR A 227 -7.77 0.18 4.98
CA TYR A 227 -8.26 -1.19 4.99
C TYR A 227 -7.55 -2.10 6.00
N MET A 228 -6.29 -1.83 6.30
CA MET A 228 -5.53 -2.55 7.33
C MET A 228 -6.05 -2.19 8.73
N VAL A 229 -6.07 -3.17 9.64
CA VAL A 229 -6.36 -2.97 11.06
C VAL A 229 -5.26 -2.18 11.77
N THR A 230 -5.55 -1.62 12.94
CA THR A 230 -4.53 -0.94 13.77
C THR A 230 -3.49 -1.95 14.26
N SER A 231 -2.22 -1.69 13.94
CA SER A 231 -1.08 -2.56 14.22
C SER A 231 -0.93 -2.87 15.71
N GLY A 232 -1.03 -1.85 16.56
CA GLY A 232 -0.87 -1.99 18.01
C GLY A 232 -1.89 -2.95 18.65
N MET A 233 -3.19 -2.71 18.39
CA MET A 233 -4.29 -3.53 18.91
C MET A 233 -4.23 -4.96 18.35
N TYR A 234 -3.89 -5.11 17.07
CA TYR A 234 -3.78 -6.40 16.44
C TYR A 234 -2.62 -7.24 17.02
N LYS A 235 -1.44 -6.63 17.25
CA LYS A 235 -0.32 -7.31 17.92
C LYS A 235 -0.67 -7.78 19.33
N GLN A 236 -1.39 -6.95 20.10
CA GLN A 236 -1.86 -7.33 21.43
C GLN A 236 -2.85 -8.50 21.36
N TYR A 237 -3.78 -8.48 20.41
CA TYR A 237 -4.70 -9.59 20.17
C TYR A 237 -3.96 -10.90 19.86
N LEU A 238 -2.99 -10.86 18.94
CA LEU A 238 -2.21 -12.05 18.56
C LEU A 238 -1.37 -12.61 19.71
N ALA A 239 -0.81 -11.74 20.56
CA ALA A 239 0.00 -12.16 21.71
C ALA A 239 -0.82 -12.83 22.81
N ASN A 240 -2.10 -12.49 22.93
CA ASN A 240 -2.96 -12.91 24.04
C ASN A 240 -4.09 -13.88 23.62
N SER A 241 -4.25 -14.14 22.33
CA SER A 241 -5.27 -15.06 21.84
C SER A 241 -4.67 -16.43 21.59
N PRO A 242 -5.28 -17.51 22.10
CA PRO A 242 -4.81 -18.85 21.83
C PRO A 242 -4.94 -19.12 20.32
N ASN A 243 -3.87 -19.66 19.73
CA ASN A 243 -3.88 -20.17 18.36
C ASN A 243 -3.72 -21.70 18.40
N PRO A 244 -4.76 -22.45 18.81
CA PRO A 244 -4.69 -23.89 18.86
C PRO A 244 -4.53 -24.43 17.44
N ILE A 245 -3.51 -25.27 17.22
CA ILE A 245 -3.40 -26.06 16.00
C ILE A 245 -4.56 -27.07 16.04
N GLU A 246 -5.56 -26.88 15.19
CA GLU A 246 -6.67 -27.82 15.11
C GLU A 246 -6.18 -29.09 14.38
N ASP A 247 -5.72 -30.08 15.15
CA ASP A 247 -5.21 -31.38 14.67
C ASP A 247 -6.25 -32.27 13.95
N LYS A 248 -7.49 -31.78 13.78
CA LYS A 248 -8.53 -32.54 13.08
C LYS A 248 -8.38 -32.35 11.58
N ARG A 249 -7.74 -33.33 10.93
CA ARG A 249 -7.89 -33.56 9.48
C ARG A 249 -9.37 -33.47 9.13
N SER A 250 -9.71 -32.57 8.20
CA SER A 250 -11.07 -32.42 7.72
C SER A 250 -11.57 -33.69 7.06
N ASP A 251 -12.83 -34.03 7.27
CA ASP A 251 -13.55 -35.07 6.49
C ASP A 251 -13.85 -34.60 5.04
N CYS A 252 -13.34 -33.45 4.63
CA CYS A 252 -13.53 -32.83 3.32
C CYS A 252 -12.60 -33.46 2.28
N SER A 253 -13.14 -33.73 1.09
CA SER A 253 -12.54 -34.59 0.06
C SER A 253 -11.28 -34.06 -0.65
N ASN A 254 -10.79 -32.84 -0.40
CA ASN A 254 -9.59 -32.34 -1.11
C ASN A 254 -8.92 -31.07 -0.54
N HIS A 255 -8.54 -31.02 0.74
CA HIS A 255 -7.73 -29.89 1.25
C HIS A 255 -6.21 -30.12 1.08
N ARG A 256 -5.67 -29.73 -0.09
CA ARG A 256 -4.22 -29.47 -0.27
C ARG A 256 -3.82 -28.03 0.06
N ALA A 257 -4.77 -27.10 0.23
CA ALA A 257 -4.49 -25.67 0.43
C ALA A 257 -3.88 -25.31 1.80
N VAL A 258 -4.14 -26.10 2.85
CA VAL A 258 -3.82 -25.70 4.25
C VAL A 258 -2.44 -26.18 4.73
N ASN A 259 -1.80 -27.12 4.03
CA ASN A 259 -0.65 -27.83 4.61
C ASN A 259 0.75 -27.35 4.16
N GLN A 260 0.86 -26.32 3.31
CA GLN A 260 2.16 -25.96 2.70
C GLN A 260 2.69 -24.54 2.98
N ALA A 261 1.96 -23.68 3.70
CA ALA A 261 2.33 -22.27 3.86
C ALA A 261 3.11 -21.89 5.14
N ASN A 262 3.33 -22.82 6.08
CA ASN A 262 3.90 -22.54 7.40
C ASN A 262 5.44 -22.62 7.49
N ALA A 263 6.16 -22.32 6.40
CA ALA A 263 7.62 -22.23 6.46
C ALA A 263 8.04 -20.90 7.09
N GLN A 264 8.73 -20.96 8.24
CA GLN A 264 9.36 -19.77 8.83
C GLN A 264 10.37 -19.17 7.85
N ARG A 265 10.12 -17.94 7.39
CA ARG A 265 11.10 -17.13 6.66
C ARG A 265 11.68 -16.12 7.64
N ASN A 266 12.90 -16.36 8.12
CA ASN A 266 13.53 -15.61 9.22
C ASN A 266 13.66 -14.09 9.01
N GLN A 267 13.51 -13.61 7.77
CA GLN A 267 13.68 -12.20 7.38
C GLN A 267 12.36 -11.42 7.22
N LEU A 268 11.20 -12.07 7.36
CA LEU A 268 9.89 -11.42 7.18
C LEU A 268 9.31 -10.93 8.51
N ALA A 269 8.74 -9.72 8.50
CA ALA A 269 7.87 -9.19 9.54
C ALA A 269 6.43 -9.70 9.36
N ALA A 270 5.97 -9.78 8.11
CA ALA A 270 4.74 -10.47 7.73
C ALA A 270 5.01 -11.34 6.51
N THR A 271 4.52 -12.58 6.55
CA THR A 271 4.64 -13.55 5.45
C THR A 271 3.66 -13.27 4.32
N SER A 272 2.54 -12.61 4.63
CA SER A 272 1.43 -12.38 3.72
C SER A 272 0.38 -11.49 4.39
N ILE A 273 -0.70 -11.18 3.67
CA ILE A 273 -1.84 -10.43 4.20
C ILE A 273 -3.13 -11.22 3.95
N GLY A 274 -4.13 -11.06 4.80
CA GLY A 274 -5.48 -11.53 4.55
C GLY A 274 -6.50 -10.43 4.82
N GLY A 275 -7.73 -10.64 4.38
CA GLY A 275 -8.77 -9.68 4.70
C GLY A 275 -10.16 -10.08 4.23
N CYS A 276 -11.08 -9.16 4.44
CA CYS A 276 -12.47 -9.33 4.07
C CYS A 276 -12.90 -8.32 2.99
N ALA A 277 -13.75 -8.76 2.07
CA ALA A 277 -14.38 -7.91 1.06
C ALA A 277 -15.88 -8.20 0.94
N CYS A 278 -16.65 -7.25 0.41
CA CYS A 278 -18.06 -7.50 0.07
C CYS A 278 -18.10 -8.43 -1.15
N ALA A 279 -18.61 -9.65 -0.98
CA ALA A 279 -18.62 -10.67 -2.03
C ALA A 279 -19.49 -10.28 -3.25
N ARG A 280 -20.43 -9.35 -3.08
CA ARG A 280 -21.31 -8.87 -4.16
C ARG A 280 -20.62 -7.94 -5.15
N HIS A 281 -19.69 -7.12 -4.68
CA HIS A 281 -19.13 -6.00 -5.47
C HIS A 281 -17.60 -5.94 -5.45
N GLY A 282 -16.93 -6.84 -4.72
CA GLY A 282 -15.47 -6.90 -4.67
C GLY A 282 -14.78 -5.78 -3.90
N CYS A 283 -15.53 -4.91 -3.20
CA CYS A 283 -14.91 -3.84 -2.40
C CYS A 283 -14.40 -4.39 -1.07
N PHE A 284 -13.13 -4.12 -0.74
CA PHE A 284 -12.57 -4.44 0.57
C PHE A 284 -13.36 -3.77 1.69
N ILE A 285 -13.56 -4.48 2.80
CA ILE A 285 -14.20 -3.93 3.99
C ILE A 285 -13.13 -3.15 4.76
N PRO A 286 -13.33 -1.87 5.07
CA PRO A 286 -12.36 -1.08 5.83
C PRO A 286 -12.03 -1.70 7.18
N HIS A 287 -10.81 -1.46 7.67
CA HIS A 287 -10.31 -1.98 8.95
C HIS A 287 -10.48 -3.51 9.13
N SER A 288 -10.39 -4.29 8.05
CA SER A 288 -10.58 -5.75 8.10
C SER A 288 -9.50 -6.55 7.39
N MET A 289 -8.40 -5.88 7.02
CA MET A 289 -7.21 -6.54 6.50
C MET A 289 -6.14 -6.68 7.58
N VAL A 290 -5.47 -7.82 7.61
CA VAL A 290 -4.56 -8.24 8.66
C VAL A 290 -3.27 -8.80 8.08
N ASP A 291 -2.16 -8.56 8.77
CA ASP A 291 -0.88 -9.20 8.46
C ASP A 291 -0.85 -10.64 8.98
N PHE A 292 -0.27 -11.55 8.21
CA PHE A 292 -0.02 -12.94 8.57
C PHE A 292 1.43 -13.12 9.02
N GLN A 293 1.65 -13.48 10.28
CA GLN A 293 2.99 -13.60 10.87
C GLN A 293 3.66 -14.93 10.51
N LYS A 294 2.86 -16.00 10.35
CA LYS A 294 3.32 -17.36 10.07
C LYS A 294 2.27 -18.09 9.22
N GLY A 295 2.11 -17.63 7.97
CA GLY A 295 1.02 -18.09 7.11
C GLY A 295 -0.36 -17.67 7.63
N GLU A 296 -1.39 -18.11 6.93
CA GLU A 296 -2.78 -17.86 7.31
C GLU A 296 -3.17 -18.72 8.52
N GLN A 297 -3.48 -18.07 9.64
CA GLN A 297 -3.97 -18.72 10.84
C GLN A 297 -5.41 -18.28 11.10
N GLN A 298 -6.23 -19.19 11.66
CA GLN A 298 -7.63 -18.89 11.96
C GLN A 298 -7.76 -17.67 12.89
N VAL A 299 -6.83 -17.48 13.83
CA VAL A 299 -6.79 -16.31 14.71
C VAL A 299 -6.66 -15.00 13.91
N ASN A 300 -5.91 -14.97 12.80
CA ASN A 300 -5.80 -13.78 11.94
C ASN A 300 -7.17 -13.48 11.30
N MET A 301 -7.79 -14.52 10.74
CA MET A 301 -9.06 -14.40 10.02
C MET A 301 -10.26 -14.13 10.93
N ASP A 302 -10.23 -14.60 12.19
CA ASP A 302 -11.20 -14.25 13.23
C ASP A 302 -11.21 -12.73 13.47
N TYR A 303 -10.02 -12.12 13.57
CA TYR A 303 -9.89 -10.68 13.78
C TYR A 303 -10.43 -9.89 12.58
N ALA A 304 -10.03 -10.30 11.36
CA ALA A 304 -10.51 -9.71 10.12
C ALA A 304 -12.05 -9.79 10.01
N LEU A 305 -12.64 -10.96 10.25
CA LEU A 305 -14.08 -11.18 10.14
C LEU A 305 -14.87 -10.37 11.17
N VAL A 306 -14.42 -10.33 12.43
CA VAL A 306 -15.15 -9.58 13.48
C VAL A 306 -15.16 -8.08 13.16
N HIS A 307 -14.04 -7.51 12.72
CA HIS A 307 -14.02 -6.11 12.30
C HIS A 307 -14.85 -5.86 11.04
N ALA A 308 -14.81 -6.79 10.08
CA ALA A 308 -15.64 -6.72 8.89
C ALA A 308 -17.14 -6.72 9.19
N ILE A 309 -17.55 -7.53 10.18
CA ILE A 309 -18.93 -7.60 10.67
C ILE A 309 -19.30 -6.31 11.39
N ARG A 310 -18.43 -5.79 12.26
CA ARG A 310 -18.70 -4.55 12.99
C ARG A 310 -18.70 -3.29 12.12
N HIS A 311 -18.20 -3.37 10.88
CA HIS A 311 -18.15 -2.24 9.97
C HIS A 311 -19.52 -1.94 9.34
N GLY A 312 -20.27 -1.03 9.99
CA GLY A 312 -21.52 -0.46 9.48
C GLY A 312 -22.63 -1.49 9.30
N MET A 313 -22.68 -2.50 10.16
CA MET A 313 -23.71 -3.53 10.17
C MET A 313 -24.59 -3.40 11.41
N ASP A 314 -25.88 -3.65 11.23
CA ASP A 314 -26.82 -3.86 12.32
C ASP A 314 -26.92 -5.35 12.68
N PRO A 315 -26.97 -5.73 13.97
CA PRO A 315 -27.08 -7.14 14.40
C PRO A 315 -28.27 -7.92 13.82
N GLN A 316 -29.33 -7.23 13.37
CA GLN A 316 -30.49 -7.85 12.73
C GLN A 316 -30.21 -8.30 11.29
N GLN A 317 -29.16 -7.78 10.65
CA GLN A 317 -28.80 -8.18 9.29
C GLN A 317 -28.21 -9.61 9.29
N HIS A 318 -28.59 -10.41 8.30
CA HIS A 318 -27.95 -11.71 8.09
C HIS A 318 -26.57 -11.54 7.44
N VAL A 319 -25.62 -12.36 7.88
CA VAL A 319 -24.27 -12.41 7.31
C VAL A 319 -24.09 -13.71 6.56
N ILE A 320 -23.59 -13.64 5.33
CA ILE A 320 -23.17 -14.80 4.56
C ILE A 320 -21.67 -14.70 4.41
N THR A 321 -20.91 -15.69 4.88
CA THR A 321 -19.45 -15.71 4.72
C THR A 321 -19.04 -16.66 3.62
N PHE A 322 -18.03 -16.31 2.83
CA PHE A 322 -17.39 -17.17 1.85
C PHE A 322 -15.91 -17.27 2.17
N TYR A 323 -15.40 -18.48 2.28
CA TYR A 323 -14.01 -18.75 2.64
C TYR A 323 -13.63 -20.17 2.21
N ASP A 324 -12.40 -20.36 1.71
CA ASP A 324 -11.93 -21.65 1.18
C ASP A 324 -12.02 -22.80 2.19
N ILE A 325 -11.88 -22.49 3.48
CA ILE A 325 -11.95 -23.49 4.56
C ILE A 325 -13.21 -23.32 5.42
N ASN A 326 -14.29 -22.70 4.90
CA ASN A 326 -15.49 -22.43 5.69
C ASN A 326 -16.10 -23.67 6.34
N CYS A 327 -16.00 -24.83 5.69
CA CYS A 327 -16.48 -26.12 6.22
C CYS A 327 -15.77 -26.56 7.52
N GLN A 328 -14.58 -26.02 7.80
CA GLN A 328 -13.80 -26.23 9.01
C GLN A 328 -13.89 -25.00 9.92
N TYR A 329 -13.63 -23.83 9.35
CA TYR A 329 -13.51 -22.55 10.06
C TYR A 329 -14.79 -22.20 10.84
N SER A 330 -15.96 -22.33 10.21
CA SER A 330 -17.25 -21.93 10.81
C SER A 330 -17.65 -22.78 12.02
N LYS A 331 -17.30 -24.08 12.02
CA LYS A 331 -17.62 -25.02 13.12
C LYS A 331 -17.00 -24.61 14.45
N ASN A 332 -15.84 -23.95 14.39
CA ASN A 332 -15.02 -23.63 15.55
C ASN A 332 -15.00 -22.13 15.87
N LEU A 333 -15.55 -21.28 14.99
CA LEU A 333 -15.58 -19.82 15.15
C LEU A 333 -16.16 -19.37 16.50
N ALA A 334 -17.37 -19.84 16.84
CA ALA A 334 -18.01 -19.48 18.10
C ALA A 334 -17.17 -19.90 19.33
N ARG A 335 -16.43 -21.02 19.24
CA ARG A 335 -15.55 -21.48 20.31
C ARG A 335 -14.33 -20.59 20.46
N ARG A 336 -13.70 -20.18 19.35
CA ARG A 336 -12.50 -19.32 19.35
C ARG A 336 -12.80 -17.91 19.86
N LEU A 337 -13.99 -17.39 19.58
CA LEU A 337 -14.42 -16.07 20.03
C LEU A 337 -14.97 -16.07 21.47
N LYS A 338 -15.36 -17.23 22.00
CA LYS A 338 -15.92 -17.33 23.36
C LYS A 338 -14.88 -16.95 24.40
N GLY A 339 -15.14 -15.88 25.16
CA GLY A 339 -14.24 -15.38 26.21
C GLY A 339 -13.00 -14.67 25.67
N ASN A 340 -12.98 -14.29 24.38
CA ASN A 340 -11.93 -13.44 23.84
C ASN A 340 -12.13 -11.98 24.30
N ASN A 341 -11.09 -11.37 24.87
CA ASN A 341 -11.18 -10.01 25.42
C ASN A 341 -11.02 -8.89 24.37
N PHE A 342 -10.63 -9.22 23.14
CA PHE A 342 -10.33 -8.26 22.08
C PHE A 342 -11.44 -8.20 21.02
N VAL A 343 -12.05 -9.35 20.72
CA VAL A 343 -13.02 -9.49 19.63
C VAL A 343 -14.23 -10.30 20.07
N SER A 344 -15.42 -9.85 19.69
CA SER A 344 -16.67 -10.58 19.88
C SER A 344 -17.67 -10.26 18.77
N LEU A 345 -18.55 -11.21 18.47
CA LEU A 345 -19.67 -10.97 17.57
C LEU A 345 -20.83 -10.31 18.32
N PRO A 346 -21.66 -9.50 17.65
CA PRO A 346 -22.92 -9.06 18.21
C PRO A 346 -23.80 -10.23 18.64
N ASP A 347 -24.49 -10.10 19.77
CA ASP A 347 -25.41 -11.11 20.27
C ASP A 347 -26.56 -11.34 19.28
N GLY A 348 -26.90 -12.61 19.05
CA GLY A 348 -27.99 -12.99 18.14
C GLY A 348 -27.66 -12.94 16.65
N LEU A 349 -26.48 -12.47 16.25
CA LEU A 349 -26.08 -12.38 14.84
C LEU A 349 -26.11 -13.75 14.16
N GLN A 350 -26.81 -13.82 13.03
CA GLN A 350 -26.88 -15.03 12.20
C GLN A 350 -25.80 -14.99 11.11
N ILE A 351 -24.82 -15.89 11.22
CA ILE A 351 -23.78 -16.10 10.21
C ILE A 351 -24.05 -17.42 9.48
N GLN A 352 -24.33 -17.33 8.20
CA GLN A 352 -24.48 -18.47 7.30
C GLN A 352 -23.17 -18.70 6.52
N PRO A 353 -22.45 -19.81 6.77
CA PRO A 353 -21.26 -20.12 6.00
C PRO A 353 -21.64 -20.65 4.61
N GLY A 354 -21.19 -19.96 3.57
CA GLY A 354 -21.16 -20.45 2.20
C GLY A 354 -20.00 -21.43 2.04
N ILE A 355 -20.30 -22.65 1.61
CA ILE A 355 -19.32 -23.71 1.36
C ILE A 355 -19.32 -23.98 -0.14
N GLY A 356 -18.13 -23.98 -0.76
CA GLY A 356 -18.00 -24.30 -2.18
C GLY A 356 -18.43 -25.73 -2.48
N LEU A 357 -19.04 -25.94 -3.64
CA LEU A 357 -19.57 -27.22 -4.10
C LEU A 357 -18.55 -28.39 -4.01
N TRP A 358 -17.26 -28.06 -4.16
CA TRP A 358 -16.15 -29.02 -4.13
C TRP A 358 -15.83 -29.58 -2.74
N HIS A 359 -16.37 -28.98 -1.68
CA HIS A 359 -16.18 -29.45 -0.30
C HIS A 359 -17.31 -30.37 0.16
N GLU A 360 -18.35 -30.52 -0.64
CA GLU A 360 -19.43 -31.46 -0.36
C GLU A 360 -18.99 -32.90 -0.71
N PRO A 361 -19.38 -33.90 0.10
CA PRO A 361 -19.20 -35.30 -0.27
C PRO A 361 -19.89 -35.56 -1.61
N ALA A 362 -19.22 -36.28 -2.53
CA ALA A 362 -19.83 -36.71 -3.78
C ALA A 362 -21.06 -37.58 -3.48
N GLY A 363 -22.25 -36.97 -3.41
CA GLY A 363 -23.50 -37.63 -3.02
C GLY A 363 -24.57 -36.75 -2.36
N SER A 364 -24.28 -35.51 -1.95
CA SER A 364 -25.27 -34.60 -1.34
C SER A 364 -26.13 -33.81 -2.34
N MET A 365 -25.74 -33.74 -3.62
CA MET A 365 -26.57 -33.15 -4.66
C MET A 365 -27.64 -34.14 -5.13
N GLY A 366 -28.69 -34.28 -4.32
CA GLY A 366 -29.84 -35.10 -4.66
C GLY A 366 -30.74 -35.37 -3.46
N LYS A 367 -31.46 -34.34 -3.00
CA LYS A 367 -32.83 -34.43 -2.46
C LYS A 367 -33.42 -33.05 -2.23
#